data_AF-A0A530BHS8-F1
#
_entry.id   AF-A0A530BHS8-F1
#
_cell.length_a   1.000
_cell.length_b   1.000
_cell.length_c   1.000
_cell.angle_alpha   90.00
_cell.angle_beta   90.00
_cell.angle_gamma   90.00
#
_symmetry.space_group_name_H-M   'P 1'
#
loop_
_entity.id
_entity.type
_entity.pdbx_description
1 polymer ?
#
loop_
_entity_poly.entity_id
_entity_poly.type
_entity_poly.pdbx_seq_one_letter_code
_entity_poly.pdbx_strand_id
1 'polypeptide(L)' 'PLVVRTALGDDMTAKLTAFFTALPAKDKACFEGVEGGDFTGYVPVKPDFYNVIVEARKAAIGG' A
#
# COMPACT_ATOMS: atom_id res chain seq x y z
N PRO A 1 -1.01 1.21 4.80
CA PRO A 1 -0.83 0.27 3.67
C PRO A 1 -2.13 0.19 2.86
N LEU A 2 -2.05 0.31 1.54
CA LEU A 2 -3.19 0.15 0.64
C LEU A 2 -3.26 -1.30 0.16
N VAL A 3 -4.35 -2.00 0.48
CA VAL A 3 -4.58 -3.39 0.08
C VAL A 3 -5.79 -3.46 -0.83
N VAL A 4 -5.61 -4.06 -2.00
CA VAL A 4 -6.63 -4.14 -3.05
C VAL A 4 -7.08 -5.58 -3.20
N ARG A 5 -8.39 -5.79 -3.39
CA ARG A 5 -8.97 -7.13 -3.58
C ARG A 5 -8.50 -7.72 -4.91
N THR A 6 -8.03 -8.96 -4.89
CA THR A 6 -7.56 -9.69 -6.09
C THR A 6 -8.63 -9.82 -7.18
N ALA A 7 -9.90 -9.88 -6.81
CA ALA A 7 -11.03 -9.95 -7.75
C ALA A 7 -11.16 -8.72 -8.68
N LEU A 8 -10.47 -7.61 -8.40
CA LEU A 8 -10.43 -6.44 -9.28
C LEU A 8 -9.52 -6.64 -10.50
N GLY A 9 -8.62 -7.64 -10.47
CA GLY A 9 -7.71 -7.97 -11.56
C GLY A 9 -6.54 -7.00 -11.73
N ASP A 10 -5.65 -7.37 -12.65
CA ASP A 10 -4.36 -6.68 -12.84
C ASP A 10 -4.51 -5.28 -13.43
N ASP A 11 -5.46 -5.07 -14.35
CA ASP A 11 -5.71 -3.77 -14.97
C ASP A 11 -6.13 -2.71 -13.94
N MET A 12 -7.07 -3.05 -13.06
CA MET A 12 -7.49 -2.15 -12.01
C MET A 12 -6.38 -1.92 -10.99
N THR A 13 -5.61 -2.97 -10.67
CA THR A 13 -4.47 -2.87 -9.76
C THR A 13 -3.42 -1.89 -10.32
N ALA A 14 -3.10 -1.98 -11.61
CA ALA A 14 -2.17 -1.07 -12.28
C ALA A 14 -2.66 0.39 -12.24
N LYS A 15 -3.96 0.62 -12.51
CA LYS A 15 -4.56 1.97 -12.42
C LYS A 15 -4.47 2.56 -11.02
N LEU A 16 -4.76 1.77 -9.99
CA LEU A 16 -4.66 2.21 -8.60
C LEU A 16 -3.21 2.51 -8.21
N THR A 17 -2.25 1.64 -8.58
CA THR A 17 -0.83 1.89 -8.33
C THR A 17 -0.36 3.19 -8.98
N ALA A 18 -0.72 3.42 -10.24
CA ALA A 18 -0.36 4.65 -10.96
C ALA A 18 -1.01 5.89 -10.31
N PHE A 19 -2.28 5.80 -9.92
CA PHE A 19 -2.99 6.90 -9.26
C PHE A 19 -2.31 7.30 -7.94
N PHE A 20 -2.11 6.35 -7.02
CA PHE A 20 -1.55 6.67 -5.70
C PHE A 20 -0.10 7.13 -5.76
N THR A 21 0.74 6.50 -6.60
CA THR A 21 2.15 6.93 -6.74
C THR A 21 2.30 8.32 -7.34
N ALA A 22 1.36 8.75 -8.20
CA ALA A 22 1.35 10.10 -8.77
C ALA A 22 0.70 11.14 -7.85
N LEU A 23 -0.16 10.74 -6.92
CA LEU A 23 -0.97 11.62 -6.08
C LEU A 23 -0.18 12.74 -5.37
N PRO A 24 0.92 12.49 -4.64
CA PRO A 24 1.66 13.57 -3.95
C PRO A 24 2.20 14.64 -4.90
N ALA A 25 2.51 14.28 -6.14
CA ALA A 25 2.99 15.22 -7.16
C ALA A 25 1.86 15.91 -7.93
N LYS A 26 0.72 15.25 -8.11
CA LYS A 26 -0.42 15.74 -8.89
C LYS A 26 -1.40 16.57 -8.07
N ASP A 27 -1.63 16.17 -6.82
CA ASP A 27 -2.52 16.84 -5.87
C ASP A 27 -2.04 16.60 -4.43
N LYS A 28 -1.12 17.46 -4.00
CA LYS A 28 -0.53 17.42 -2.66
C LYS A 28 -1.59 17.60 -1.57
N ALA A 29 -2.60 18.43 -1.78
CA ALA A 29 -3.65 18.66 -0.79
C ALA A 29 -4.52 17.41 -0.61
N CYS A 30 -4.86 16.71 -1.71
CA CYS A 30 -5.54 15.42 -1.64
C CYS A 30 -4.66 14.36 -0.94
N PHE A 31 -3.37 14.28 -1.31
CA PHE A 31 -2.43 13.37 -0.66
C PHE A 31 -2.34 13.59 0.85
N GLU A 32 -2.13 14.84 1.28
CA GLU A 32 -2.06 15.23 2.69
C GLU A 32 -3.38 14.99 3.44
N GLY A 33 -4.53 15.17 2.76
CA GLY A 33 -5.84 14.88 3.34
C GLY A 33 -6.11 13.38 3.56
N VAL A 34 -5.48 12.51 2.78
CA VAL A 34 -5.65 11.04 2.88
C VAL A 34 -4.65 10.43 3.87
N GLU A 35 -3.37 10.77 3.77
CA GLU A 35 -2.31 10.15 4.57
C GLU A 35 -2.05 10.90 5.88
N GLY A 36 -2.17 12.23 5.88
CA GLY A 36 -1.82 13.09 7.01
C GLY A 36 -0.32 13.06 7.37
N GLY A 37 0.07 13.74 8.45
CA GLY A 37 1.43 13.66 9.00
C GLY A 37 2.56 13.99 8.02
N ASP A 38 3.70 13.33 8.20
CA ASP A 38 4.95 13.57 7.46
C ASP A 38 5.17 12.58 6.29
N PHE A 39 4.11 11.98 5.76
CA PHE A 39 4.25 11.07 4.62
C PHE A 39 4.72 11.81 3.38
N THR A 40 5.57 11.15 2.58
CA THR A 40 6.19 11.75 1.39
C THR A 40 5.74 11.10 0.08
N GLY A 41 5.09 9.96 0.14
CA GLY A 41 4.50 9.29 -1.02
C GLY A 41 4.22 7.81 -0.79
N TYR A 42 3.82 7.15 -1.87
CA TYR A 42 3.56 5.71 -1.90
C TYR A 42 4.68 4.96 -2.59
N VAL A 43 4.99 3.77 -2.09
CA VAL A 43 5.95 2.85 -2.71
C VAL A 43 5.25 1.52 -3.03
N PRO A 44 5.49 0.94 -4.22
CA PRO A 44 4.92 -0.35 -4.58
C PRO A 44 5.59 -1.45 -3.76
N VAL A 45 4.79 -2.29 -3.11
CA VAL A 45 5.26 -3.46 -2.37
C VAL A 45 4.48 -4.71 -2.78
N LYS A 46 5.14 -5.86 -2.69
CA LYS A 46 4.52 -7.18 -2.87
C LYS A 46 4.25 -7.82 -1.51
N PRO A 47 3.39 -8.87 -1.43
CA PRO A 47 3.03 -9.49 -0.15
C PRO A 47 4.22 -9.98 0.69
N ASP A 48 5.30 -10.41 0.04
CA ASP A 48 6.53 -10.88 0.66
C ASP A 48 7.26 -9.81 1.48
N PHE A 49 7.01 -8.53 1.20
CA PHE A 49 7.47 -7.42 2.04
C PHE A 49 7.05 -7.57 3.51
N TYR A 50 5.90 -8.22 3.74
CA TYR A 50 5.33 -8.42 5.08
C TYR A 50 5.71 -9.77 5.71
N ASN A 51 6.48 -10.62 5.04
CA ASN A 51 6.78 -11.97 5.54
C ASN A 51 7.37 -11.97 6.94
N VAL A 52 8.30 -11.06 7.25
CA VAL A 52 8.90 -10.97 8.60
C VAL A 52 7.83 -10.76 9.67
N ILE A 53 6.85 -9.90 9.42
CA ILE A 53 5.76 -9.62 10.36
C ILE A 53 4.83 -10.83 10.46
N VAL A 54 4.51 -11.47 9.33
CA VAL A 54 3.65 -12.65 9.27
C VAL A 54 4.25 -13.80 10.08
N GLU A 55 5.52 -14.11 9.86
CA GLU A 55 6.20 -15.20 10.56
C GLU A 55 6.36 -14.92 12.06
N ALA A 56 6.67 -13.67 12.45
CA ALA A 56 6.70 -13.28 13.85
C ALA A 56 5.33 -13.47 14.54
N ARG A 57 4.24 -13.17 13.84
CA ARG A 57 2.88 -13.39 14.35
C ARG A 57 2.52 -14.86 14.47
N LYS A 58 2.89 -15.72 13.50
CA LYS A 58 2.70 -17.17 13.58
C LYS A 58 3.44 -17.78 14.77
N ALA A 59 4.71 -17.40 14.96
CA ALA A 59 5.52 -17.86 16.08
C ALA A 59 4.91 -17.50 17.45
N ALA A 60 4.30 -16.31 17.56
CA ALA A 60 3.65 -15.87 18.80
C ALA A 60 2.37 -16.66 19.17
N ILE A 61 1.70 -17.29 18.19
CA ILE A 61 0.43 -18.01 18.39
C ILE A 61 0.58 -19.54 18.35
N GLY A 62 1.81 -20.06 18.23
CA GLY A 62 2.08 -21.50 18.25
C GLY A 62 2.18 -22.19 16.88
N GLY A 63 2.28 -21.43 15.78
CA GLY A 63 2.51 -21.94 14.42
C GLY A 63 1.25 -22.06 13.58
#